data_AF-G3NZJ0-F1
#
_entry.id   AF-G3NZJ0-F1
#
_cell.length_a   1.000
_cell.length_b   1.000
_cell.length_c   1.000
_cell.angle_alpha   90.00
_cell.angle_beta   90.00
_cell.angle_gamma   90.00
#
_symmetry.space_group_name_H-M   'P 1'
#
loop_
_entity.id
_entity.type
_entity.pdbx_description
1 polymer ?
#
loop_
_entity_poly.entity_id
_entity_poly.type
_entity_poly.pdbx_seq_one_letter_code
_entity_poly.pdbx_strand_id
1 'polypeptide(L)'
;SYHSRLKEMSKFEEPDILFNMLNCLKILCLHGECLYLARKDHPLFLAYIQEKMLIPSLWSMLKSEFCQLASLAVPQLLHALSLSHGADIFWNLINTNFNSKEWKIRFEAVEKVAVLCRFLDIGAVTKNHLLKYSLAHAFCCFLASVEDVNPAVATRARLLLDTIKGPALQGLCQCLDFQFDTVVRDRPIILSKLLLLHFLKKDIPALSWEFFVNRFETLSLEAQLHLDCNKEFPFPT
;
A
#
# COMPACT_ATOMS: atom_id res chain seq x y z
N SER A 1 29.28 -2.96 -8.87
CA SER A 1 28.62 -2.14 -9.92
C SER A 1 27.14 -1.85 -9.64
N TYR A 2 26.37 -2.73 -8.98
CA TYR A 2 24.93 -2.54 -8.67
C TYR A 2 24.64 -1.43 -7.65
N HIS A 3 25.35 -1.42 -6.50
CA HIS A 3 25.22 -0.39 -5.47
C HIS A 3 25.53 1.03 -5.99
N SER A 4 26.49 1.20 -6.90
CA SER A 4 26.82 2.51 -7.45
C SER A 4 25.67 3.07 -8.30
N ARG A 5 25.04 2.25 -9.14
CA ARG A 5 23.92 2.68 -10.01
C ARG A 5 22.69 3.07 -9.21
N LEU A 6 22.32 2.27 -8.19
CA LEU A 6 21.18 2.57 -7.33
C LEU A 6 21.39 3.85 -6.48
N LYS A 7 22.63 4.14 -6.06
CA LYS A 7 22.97 5.39 -5.33
C LYS A 7 23.03 6.61 -6.24
N GLU A 8 23.23 6.38 -7.54
CA GLU A 8 23.21 7.42 -8.55
C GLU A 8 21.78 7.77 -9.00
N MET A 9 20.86 6.81 -9.00
CA MET A 9 19.43 7.07 -9.30
C MET A 9 18.80 8.15 -8.41
N SER A 10 19.22 8.24 -7.14
CA SER A 10 18.73 9.28 -6.23
C SER A 10 19.33 10.68 -6.46
N LYS A 11 20.27 10.82 -7.41
CA LYS A 11 20.96 12.08 -7.72
C LYS A 11 20.49 12.75 -9.01
N PHE A 12 19.75 12.03 -9.85
CA PHE A 12 19.23 12.56 -11.10
C PHE A 12 17.77 13.01 -10.90
N GLU A 13 17.43 14.18 -11.44
CA GLU A 13 16.06 14.69 -11.43
C GLU A 13 15.41 14.57 -12.81
N GLU A 14 16.21 14.34 -13.86
CA GLU A 14 15.76 14.25 -15.25
C GLU A 14 14.94 12.97 -15.51
N PRO A 15 13.66 13.09 -15.90
CA PRO A 15 12.76 11.94 -16.08
C PRO A 15 13.30 10.89 -17.07
N ASP A 16 13.96 11.30 -18.15
CA ASP A 16 14.49 10.39 -19.18
C ASP A 16 15.66 9.53 -18.65
N ILE A 17 16.51 10.12 -17.81
CA ILE A 17 17.63 9.41 -17.18
C ILE A 17 17.08 8.38 -16.20
N LEU A 18 16.13 8.80 -15.35
CA LEU A 18 15.46 7.91 -14.39
C LEU A 18 14.71 6.78 -15.08
N PHE A 19 14.04 7.06 -16.21
CA PHE A 19 13.34 6.07 -17.02
C PHE A 19 14.30 5.01 -17.57
N ASN A 20 15.44 5.41 -18.12
CA ASN A 20 16.46 4.49 -18.62
C ASN A 20 17.09 3.64 -17.49
N MET A 21 17.31 4.25 -16.32
CA MET A 21 17.81 3.53 -15.15
C MET A 21 16.78 2.52 -14.62
N LEU A 22 15.49 2.88 -14.58
CA LEU A 22 14.41 1.94 -14.23
C LEU A 22 14.27 0.80 -15.22
N ASN A 23 14.47 1.04 -16.53
CA ASN A 23 14.47 -0.05 -17.51
C ASN A 23 15.65 -1.01 -17.30
N CYS A 24 16.84 -0.48 -16.99
CA CYS A 24 17.98 -1.31 -16.60
C CYS A 24 17.66 -2.14 -15.35
N LEU A 25 17.05 -1.53 -14.35
CA LEU A 25 16.67 -2.20 -13.11
C LEU A 25 15.60 -3.27 -13.34
N LYS A 26 14.60 -2.99 -14.18
CA LYS A 26 13.56 -3.93 -14.61
C LYS A 26 14.17 -5.19 -15.25
N ILE A 27 15.13 -5.03 -16.15
CA ILE A 27 15.81 -6.16 -16.79
C ILE A 27 16.60 -6.96 -15.74
N LEU A 28 17.37 -6.29 -14.89
CA LEU A 28 18.22 -6.96 -13.90
C LEU A 28 17.42 -7.66 -12.78
N CYS A 29 16.37 -7.03 -12.27
CA CYS A 29 15.59 -7.52 -11.13
C CYS A 29 14.49 -8.49 -11.53
N LEU A 30 13.76 -8.23 -12.63
CA LEU A 30 12.65 -9.09 -13.04
C LEU A 30 13.06 -10.19 -14.02
N HIS A 31 14.05 -9.95 -14.89
CA HIS A 31 14.46 -10.96 -15.90
C HIS A 31 15.73 -11.71 -15.49
N GLY A 32 16.59 -11.10 -14.67
CA GLY A 32 17.83 -11.73 -14.20
C GLY A 32 17.71 -12.47 -12.85
N GLU A 33 16.52 -12.51 -12.24
CA GLU A 33 16.25 -13.10 -10.90
C GLU A 33 17.19 -12.64 -9.78
N CYS A 34 17.97 -11.56 -9.98
CA CYS A 34 19.09 -11.22 -9.11
C CYS A 34 18.65 -10.92 -7.67
N LEU A 35 17.48 -10.31 -7.49
CA LEU A 35 16.91 -10.07 -6.16
C LEU A 35 16.39 -11.36 -5.51
N TYR A 36 15.85 -12.28 -6.30
CA TYR A 36 15.38 -13.57 -5.82
C TYR A 36 16.54 -14.49 -5.40
N LEU A 37 17.66 -14.46 -6.12
CA LEU A 37 18.90 -15.14 -5.75
C LEU A 37 19.53 -14.50 -4.51
N ALA A 38 19.63 -13.17 -4.46
CA ALA A 38 20.13 -12.45 -3.28
C ALA A 38 19.30 -12.70 -2.01
N ARG A 39 17.99 -12.95 -2.15
CA ARG A 39 17.12 -13.37 -1.03
C ARG A 39 17.61 -14.63 -0.35
N LYS A 40 18.15 -15.58 -1.11
CA LYS A 40 18.64 -16.87 -0.62
C LYS A 40 20.05 -16.74 -0.03
N ASP A 41 20.94 -16.06 -0.74
CA ASP A 41 22.37 -16.10 -0.42
C ASP A 41 22.82 -14.95 0.49
N HIS A 42 22.13 -13.81 0.45
CA HIS A 42 22.52 -12.59 1.18
C HIS A 42 21.30 -11.78 1.71
N PRO A 43 20.49 -12.34 2.62
CA PRO A 43 19.22 -11.73 3.05
C PRO A 43 19.38 -10.35 3.72
N LEU A 44 20.44 -10.14 4.52
CA LEU A 44 20.71 -8.85 5.17
C LEU A 44 21.12 -7.77 4.15
N PHE A 45 21.89 -8.15 3.13
CA PHE A 45 22.27 -7.23 2.06
C PHE A 45 21.04 -6.84 1.23
N LEU A 46 20.16 -7.80 0.92
CA LEU A 46 18.90 -7.52 0.24
C LEU A 46 18.03 -6.54 1.05
N ALA A 47 17.88 -6.77 2.36
CA ALA A 47 17.15 -5.84 3.24
C ALA A 47 17.74 -4.42 3.20
N TYR A 48 19.07 -4.30 3.31
CA TYR A 48 19.77 -3.01 3.23
C TYR A 48 19.52 -2.28 1.89
N ILE A 49 19.64 -3.00 0.78
CA ILE A 49 19.39 -2.42 -0.56
C ILE A 49 17.93 -1.97 -0.70
N GLN A 50 16.99 -2.79 -0.24
CA GLN A 50 15.57 -2.44 -0.28
C GLN A 50 15.28 -1.18 0.52
N GLU A 51 15.81 -1.11 1.74
CA GLU A 51 15.54 -0.02 2.68
C GLU A 51 16.24 1.28 2.29
N LYS A 52 17.51 1.22 1.88
CA LYS A 52 18.32 2.43 1.69
C LYS A 52 18.33 2.94 0.26
N MET A 53 17.88 2.13 -0.70
CA MET A 53 18.07 2.45 -2.12
C MET A 53 16.82 2.19 -2.94
N LEU A 54 16.35 0.94 -3.00
CA LEU A 54 15.34 0.54 -3.98
C LEU A 54 13.96 1.14 -3.67
N ILE A 55 13.40 0.85 -2.49
CA ILE A 55 12.04 1.30 -2.14
C ILE A 55 11.97 2.84 -2.05
N PRO A 56 12.90 3.55 -1.40
CA PRO A 56 12.87 5.02 -1.38
C PRO A 56 12.99 5.66 -2.75
N SER A 57 13.84 5.13 -3.65
CA SER A 57 14.00 5.68 -5.00
C SER A 57 12.75 5.44 -5.84
N LEU A 58 12.15 4.24 -5.75
CA LEU A 58 10.89 3.96 -6.46
C LEU A 58 9.74 4.84 -5.93
N TRP A 59 9.68 5.06 -4.61
CA TRP A 59 8.70 5.94 -3.98
C TRP A 59 8.84 7.40 -4.42
N SER A 60 10.06 7.93 -4.50
CA SER A 60 10.30 9.32 -4.92
C SER A 60 9.91 9.58 -6.39
N MET A 61 9.90 8.54 -7.21
CA MET A 61 9.51 8.59 -8.63
C MET A 61 7.99 8.55 -8.86
N LEU A 62 7.17 8.27 -7.84
CA LEU A 62 5.71 8.21 -7.96
C LEU A 62 5.05 9.60 -8.03
N LYS A 63 5.38 10.39 -9.05
CA LYS A 63 4.83 11.73 -9.26
C LYS A 63 3.75 11.73 -10.34
N SER A 64 2.70 12.53 -10.16
CA SER A 64 1.56 12.56 -11.08
C SER A 64 1.90 13.15 -12.46
N GLU A 65 2.92 13.99 -12.54
CA GLU A 65 3.39 14.64 -13.77
C GLU A 65 4.18 13.68 -14.69
N PHE A 66 4.65 12.54 -14.19
CA PHE A 66 5.49 11.59 -14.92
C PHE A 66 4.82 10.22 -15.09
N CYS A 67 3.68 10.18 -15.80
CA CYS A 67 2.89 8.95 -16.01
C CYS A 67 3.71 7.77 -16.59
N GLN A 68 4.63 8.03 -17.52
CA GLN A 68 5.49 6.99 -18.09
C GLN A 68 6.45 6.41 -17.05
N LEU A 69 7.03 7.25 -16.20
CA LEU A 69 7.90 6.83 -15.11
C LEU A 69 7.12 6.00 -14.07
N ALA A 70 5.93 6.46 -13.69
CA ALA A 70 5.03 5.74 -12.78
C ALA A 70 4.66 4.35 -13.32
N SER A 71 4.40 4.22 -14.63
CA SER A 71 4.08 2.93 -15.27
C SER A 71 5.21 1.90 -15.18
N LEU A 72 6.46 2.34 -14.99
CA LEU A 72 7.60 1.47 -14.74
C LEU A 72 7.90 1.29 -13.25
N ALA A 73 7.76 2.34 -12.46
CA ALA A 73 8.10 2.35 -11.04
C ALA A 73 7.13 1.51 -10.21
N VAL A 74 5.82 1.58 -10.48
CA VAL A 74 4.80 0.86 -9.69
C VAL A 74 4.98 -0.66 -9.74
N PRO A 75 5.13 -1.32 -10.91
CA PRO A 75 5.38 -2.76 -10.95
C PRO A 75 6.66 -3.18 -10.23
N GLN A 76 7.72 -2.37 -10.31
CA GLN A 76 8.99 -2.64 -9.62
C GLN A 76 8.86 -2.45 -8.11
N LEU A 77 8.08 -1.46 -7.67
CA LEU A 77 7.77 -1.28 -6.25
C LEU A 77 7.00 -2.48 -5.73
N LEU A 78 5.91 -2.89 -6.39
CA LEU A 78 5.14 -4.08 -6.02
C LEU A 78 6.01 -5.35 -6.00
N HIS A 79 6.95 -5.49 -6.93
CA HIS A 79 7.91 -6.60 -6.88
C HIS A 79 8.80 -6.51 -5.63
N ALA A 80 9.36 -5.34 -5.31
CA ALA A 80 10.16 -5.14 -4.10
C ALA A 80 9.36 -5.42 -2.81
N LEU A 81 8.09 -4.99 -2.75
CA LEU A 81 7.20 -5.29 -1.61
C LEU A 81 6.92 -6.78 -1.44
N SER A 82 6.97 -7.55 -2.53
CA SER A 82 6.76 -9.00 -2.52
C SER A 82 7.98 -9.79 -2.00
N LEU A 83 9.15 -9.13 -1.87
CA LEU A 83 10.36 -9.73 -1.32
C LEU A 83 10.38 -9.60 0.21
N SER A 84 11.23 -10.39 0.86
CA SER A 84 11.39 -10.36 2.33
C SER A 84 11.80 -8.96 2.81
N HIS A 85 11.22 -8.48 3.91
CA HIS A 85 11.38 -7.13 4.49
C HIS A 85 10.78 -5.97 3.67
N GLY A 86 10.41 -6.18 2.40
CA GLY A 86 9.91 -5.11 1.54
C GLY A 86 8.62 -4.46 2.08
N ALA A 87 7.67 -5.30 2.53
CA ALA A 87 6.42 -4.84 3.13
C ALA A 87 6.66 -4.01 4.41
N ASP A 88 7.54 -4.44 5.31
CA ASP A 88 7.84 -3.73 6.57
C ASP A 88 8.50 -2.37 6.33
N ILE A 89 9.44 -2.31 5.37
CA ILE A 89 10.10 -1.07 4.96
C ILE A 89 9.05 -0.09 4.42
N PHE A 90 8.17 -0.56 3.55
CA PHE A 90 7.12 0.26 2.97
C PHE A 90 6.09 0.71 4.00
N TRP A 91 5.72 -0.15 4.94
CA TRP A 91 4.84 0.20 6.05
C TRP A 91 5.40 1.37 6.87
N ASN A 92 6.69 1.30 7.23
CA ASN A 92 7.38 2.37 7.94
C ASN A 92 7.42 3.66 7.11
N LEU A 93 7.74 3.56 5.81
CA LEU A 93 7.76 4.70 4.90
C LEU A 93 6.40 5.41 4.85
N ILE A 94 5.31 4.64 4.66
CA ILE A 94 3.94 5.17 4.65
C ILE A 94 3.62 5.84 5.98
N ASN A 95 3.89 5.18 7.12
CA ASN A 95 3.62 5.76 8.44
C ASN A 95 4.38 7.06 8.67
N THR A 96 5.67 7.11 8.34
CA THR A 96 6.47 8.33 8.50
C THR A 96 5.93 9.48 7.64
N ASN A 97 5.51 9.18 6.40
CA ASN A 97 5.06 10.22 5.46
C ASN A 97 3.67 10.73 5.83
N PHE A 98 2.71 9.84 6.12
CA PHE A 98 1.33 10.20 6.43
C PHE A 98 1.14 10.76 7.86
N ASN A 99 2.01 10.42 8.81
CA ASN A 99 1.95 10.98 10.18
C ASN A 99 2.92 12.15 10.40
N SER A 100 3.54 12.68 9.33
CA SER A 100 4.41 13.83 9.45
C SER A 100 3.66 15.05 9.98
N LYS A 101 4.30 15.81 10.88
CA LYS A 101 3.78 17.11 11.34
C LYS A 101 3.72 18.12 10.19
N GLU A 102 4.60 17.99 9.21
CA GLU A 102 4.63 18.84 8.03
C GLU A 102 3.58 18.41 7.01
N TRP A 103 2.57 19.26 6.79
CA TRP A 103 1.46 18.94 5.89
C TRP A 103 1.92 18.72 4.44
N LYS A 104 3.02 19.35 4.00
CA LYS A 104 3.56 19.17 2.64
C LYS A 104 4.04 17.74 2.40
N ILE A 105 4.63 17.10 3.41
CA ILE A 105 5.05 15.69 3.34
C ILE A 105 3.80 14.80 3.24
N ARG A 106 2.77 15.07 4.04
CA ARG A 106 1.49 14.34 3.94
C ARG A 106 0.81 14.54 2.58
N PHE A 107 0.83 15.77 2.05
CA PHE A 107 0.31 16.11 0.73
C PHE A 107 1.00 15.28 -0.36
N GLU A 108 2.33 15.24 -0.37
CA GLU A 108 3.10 14.45 -1.34
C GLU A 108 2.83 12.95 -1.18
N ALA A 109 2.64 12.46 0.05
CA ALA A 109 2.28 11.08 0.32
C ALA A 109 0.94 10.70 -0.32
N VAL A 110 -0.07 11.58 -0.20
CA VAL A 110 -1.38 11.42 -0.86
C VAL A 110 -1.21 11.32 -2.38
N GLU A 111 -0.39 12.17 -2.99
CA GLU A 111 -0.13 12.13 -4.43
C GLU A 111 0.52 10.83 -4.88
N LYS A 112 1.53 10.37 -4.13
CA LYS A 112 2.27 9.12 -4.42
C LYS A 112 1.38 7.88 -4.29
N VAL A 113 0.55 7.80 -3.24
CA VAL A 113 -0.40 6.68 -3.10
C VAL A 113 -1.45 6.72 -4.20
N ALA A 114 -1.96 7.89 -4.59
CA ALA A 114 -2.88 7.98 -5.73
C ALA A 114 -2.24 7.49 -7.04
N VAL A 115 -0.98 7.85 -7.30
CA VAL A 115 -0.22 7.33 -8.44
C VAL A 115 -0.09 5.82 -8.35
N LEU A 116 0.31 5.29 -7.18
CA LEU A 116 0.39 3.84 -6.94
C LEU A 116 -0.94 3.16 -7.30
N CYS A 117 -2.06 3.63 -6.75
CA CYS A 117 -3.40 3.08 -6.97
C CYS A 117 -3.82 3.11 -8.45
N ARG A 118 -3.47 4.17 -9.20
CA ARG A 118 -3.85 4.31 -10.62
C ARG A 118 -3.15 3.33 -11.56
N PHE A 119 -1.96 2.86 -11.17
CA PHE A 119 -1.13 1.96 -11.99
C PHE A 119 -1.05 0.54 -11.41
N LEU A 120 -1.94 0.17 -10.48
CA LEU A 120 -1.98 -1.18 -9.91
C LEU A 120 -2.32 -2.22 -10.98
N ASP A 121 -1.54 -3.30 -10.97
CA ASP A 121 -1.95 -4.58 -11.56
C ASP A 121 -2.69 -5.42 -10.52
N ILE A 122 -4.02 -5.38 -10.58
CA ILE A 122 -4.89 -6.09 -9.64
C ILE A 122 -4.71 -7.61 -9.73
N GLY A 123 -4.32 -8.13 -10.90
CA GLY A 123 -4.04 -9.56 -11.08
C GLY A 123 -2.81 -10.02 -10.28
N ALA A 124 -1.79 -9.16 -10.14
CA ALA A 124 -0.62 -9.43 -9.33
C ALA A 124 -0.90 -9.28 -7.82
N VAL A 125 -1.67 -8.25 -7.43
CA VAL A 125 -1.99 -7.94 -6.03
C VAL A 125 -2.83 -9.03 -5.38
N THR A 126 -3.89 -9.49 -6.07
CA THR A 126 -4.86 -10.43 -5.51
C THR A 126 -4.28 -11.80 -5.14
N LYS A 127 -3.11 -12.15 -5.70
CA LYS A 127 -2.40 -13.42 -5.47
C LYS A 127 -1.35 -13.36 -4.37
N ASN A 128 -1.01 -12.17 -3.86
CA ASN A 128 0.07 -12.00 -2.89
C ASN A 128 -0.42 -11.33 -1.61
N HIS A 129 -0.39 -12.06 -0.49
CA HIS A 129 -0.84 -11.56 0.81
C HIS A 129 -0.03 -10.35 1.29
N LEU A 130 1.31 -10.32 1.08
CA LEU A 130 2.14 -9.18 1.46
C LEU A 130 1.74 -7.90 0.71
N LEU A 131 1.35 -8.03 -0.56
CA LEU A 131 0.83 -6.90 -1.34
C LEU A 131 -0.53 -6.44 -0.82
N LYS A 132 -1.44 -7.37 -0.48
CA LYS A 132 -2.72 -7.01 0.13
C LYS A 132 -2.52 -6.25 1.43
N TYR A 133 -1.67 -6.72 2.35
CA TYR A 133 -1.33 -6.03 3.59
C TYR A 133 -0.78 -4.62 3.32
N SER A 134 0.23 -4.52 2.45
CA SER A 134 0.90 -3.25 2.15
C SER A 134 -0.04 -2.21 1.53
N LEU A 135 -0.90 -2.65 0.61
CA LEU A 135 -1.84 -1.78 -0.09
C LEU A 135 -3.04 -1.42 0.77
N ALA A 136 -3.54 -2.33 1.61
CA ALA A 136 -4.59 -2.04 2.59
C ALA A 136 -4.14 -0.89 3.51
N HIS A 137 -2.91 -0.97 4.03
CA HIS A 137 -2.36 0.08 4.89
C HIS A 137 -2.21 1.42 4.17
N ALA A 138 -1.53 1.43 3.02
CA ALA A 138 -1.34 2.66 2.24
C ALA A 138 -2.67 3.31 1.84
N PHE A 139 -3.66 2.51 1.45
CA PHE A 139 -4.97 3.02 1.06
C PHE A 139 -5.81 3.49 2.26
N CYS A 140 -5.71 2.82 3.42
CA CYS A 140 -6.28 3.33 4.68
C CYS A 140 -5.73 4.70 5.04
N CYS A 141 -4.42 4.91 4.92
CA CYS A 141 -3.78 6.21 5.15
C CYS A 141 -4.28 7.25 4.14
N PHE A 142 -4.37 6.90 2.86
CA PHE A 142 -4.92 7.77 1.82
C PHE A 142 -6.37 8.19 2.10
N LEU A 143 -7.23 7.24 2.47
CA LEU A 143 -8.63 7.52 2.82
C LEU A 143 -8.72 8.37 4.09
N ALA A 144 -7.86 8.15 5.09
CA ALA A 144 -7.78 9.03 6.26
C ALA A 144 -7.42 10.47 5.88
N SER A 145 -6.55 10.67 4.88
CA SER A 145 -6.19 12.00 4.40
C SER A 145 -7.34 12.78 3.78
N VAL A 146 -8.45 12.14 3.39
CA VAL A 146 -9.68 12.86 2.99
C VAL A 146 -10.20 13.75 4.12
N GLU A 147 -9.90 13.41 5.36
CA GLU A 147 -10.32 14.16 6.56
C GLU A 147 -9.11 14.80 7.26
N ASP A 148 -8.02 15.07 6.51
CA ASP A 148 -6.82 15.71 7.08
C ASP A 148 -7.12 17.10 7.66
N VAL A 149 -6.47 17.42 8.77
CA VAL A 149 -6.59 18.72 9.45
C VAL A 149 -6.17 19.90 8.56
N ASN A 150 -5.31 19.66 7.57
CA ASN A 150 -4.93 20.65 6.57
C ASN A 150 -5.88 20.55 5.35
N PRO A 151 -6.63 21.62 5.02
CA PRO A 151 -7.59 21.60 3.91
C PRO A 151 -6.98 21.29 2.54
N ALA A 152 -5.70 21.63 2.30
CA ALA A 152 -5.04 21.35 1.03
C ALA A 152 -4.82 19.85 0.85
N VAL A 153 -4.37 19.16 1.91
CA VAL A 153 -4.20 17.69 1.90
C VAL A 153 -5.55 17.01 1.70
N ALA A 154 -6.57 17.44 2.46
CA ALA A 154 -7.91 16.88 2.41
C ALA A 154 -8.59 17.02 1.05
N THR A 155 -8.50 18.22 0.45
CA THR A 155 -9.03 18.49 -0.89
C THR A 155 -8.27 17.70 -1.95
N ARG A 156 -6.94 17.61 -1.83
CA ARG A 156 -6.12 16.85 -2.79
C ARG A 156 -6.45 15.36 -2.75
N ALA A 157 -6.63 14.77 -1.57
CA ALA A 157 -7.03 13.37 -1.42
C ALA A 157 -8.38 13.08 -2.09
N ARG A 158 -9.38 13.96 -1.88
CA ARG A 158 -10.69 13.85 -2.55
C ARG A 158 -10.57 13.88 -4.07
N LEU A 159 -9.90 14.90 -4.60
CA LEU A 159 -9.74 15.05 -6.06
C LEU A 159 -9.01 13.86 -6.67
N LEU A 160 -7.99 13.34 -5.99
CA LEU A 160 -7.21 12.21 -6.49
C LEU A 160 -7.96 10.88 -6.37
N LEU A 161 -8.83 10.70 -5.38
CA LEU A 161 -9.70 9.53 -5.28
C LEU A 161 -10.55 9.37 -6.54
N ASP A 162 -11.04 10.48 -7.11
CA ASP A 162 -11.82 10.47 -8.36
C ASP A 162 -11.02 10.09 -9.60
N THR A 163 -9.69 10.14 -9.53
CA THR A 163 -8.81 9.72 -10.63
C THR A 163 -8.50 8.22 -10.62
N ILE A 164 -8.85 7.50 -9.56
CA ILE A 164 -8.61 6.05 -9.45
C ILE A 164 -9.78 5.32 -10.11
N LYS A 165 -9.46 4.42 -11.05
CA LYS A 165 -10.47 3.69 -11.83
C LYS A 165 -11.20 2.66 -10.96
N GLY A 166 -12.47 2.41 -11.27
CA GLY A 166 -13.32 1.44 -10.57
C GLY A 166 -12.68 0.07 -10.32
N PRO A 167 -12.07 -0.60 -11.31
CA PRO A 167 -11.40 -1.88 -11.09
C PRO A 167 -10.26 -1.83 -10.07
N ALA A 168 -9.50 -0.73 -10.03
CA ALA A 168 -8.45 -0.55 -9.05
C ALA A 168 -9.02 -0.32 -7.64
N LEU A 169 -10.09 0.48 -7.52
CA LEU A 169 -10.80 0.66 -6.25
C LEU A 169 -11.41 -0.65 -5.72
N GLN A 170 -11.99 -1.47 -6.59
CA GLN A 170 -12.50 -2.79 -6.23
C GLN A 170 -11.40 -3.71 -5.72
N GLY A 171 -10.24 -3.76 -6.39
CA GLY A 171 -9.09 -4.54 -5.92
C GLY A 171 -8.51 -4.02 -4.60
N LEU A 172 -8.58 -2.70 -4.35
CA LEU A 172 -8.21 -2.11 -3.05
C LEU A 172 -9.22 -2.47 -1.96
N CYS A 173 -10.52 -2.50 -2.25
CA CYS A 173 -11.52 -3.05 -1.32
C CYS A 173 -11.19 -4.50 -0.96
N GLN A 174 -10.81 -5.34 -1.92
CA GLN A 174 -10.38 -6.72 -1.63
C GLN A 174 -9.14 -6.80 -0.74
N CYS A 175 -8.23 -5.81 -0.79
CA CYS A 175 -7.11 -5.72 0.14
C CYS A 175 -7.57 -5.36 1.56
N LEU A 176 -8.51 -4.43 1.69
CA LEU A 176 -9.13 -4.05 2.97
C LEU A 176 -9.90 -5.22 3.60
N ASP A 177 -10.72 -5.90 2.79
CA ASP A 177 -11.43 -7.12 3.17
C ASP A 177 -10.50 -8.20 3.72
N PHE A 178 -9.38 -8.44 3.03
CA PHE A 178 -8.35 -9.36 3.48
C PHE A 178 -7.73 -8.91 4.83
N GLN A 179 -7.46 -7.62 5.02
CA GLN A 179 -6.99 -7.09 6.31
C GLN A 179 -8.00 -7.32 7.42
N PHE A 180 -9.29 -7.08 7.15
CA PHE A 180 -10.38 -7.31 8.09
C PHE A 180 -10.45 -8.78 8.54
N ASP A 181 -10.29 -9.71 7.60
CA ASP A 181 -10.36 -11.15 7.86
C ASP A 181 -9.19 -11.66 8.69
N THR A 182 -8.00 -11.14 8.41
CA THR A 182 -6.75 -11.68 8.94
C THR A 182 -6.26 -10.99 10.21
N VAL A 183 -6.65 -9.72 10.43
CA VAL A 183 -6.16 -8.92 11.56
C VAL A 183 -7.34 -8.35 12.35
N VAL A 184 -7.80 -9.13 13.33
CA VAL A 184 -8.96 -8.80 14.18
C VAL A 184 -8.88 -7.40 14.79
N ARG A 185 -7.68 -6.99 15.25
CA ARG A 185 -7.44 -5.67 15.86
C ARG A 185 -7.73 -4.51 14.91
N ASP A 186 -7.55 -4.71 13.60
CA ASP A 186 -7.67 -3.64 12.61
C ASP A 186 -9.10 -3.49 12.07
N ARG A 187 -9.99 -4.45 12.37
CA ARG A 187 -11.39 -4.48 11.91
C ARG A 187 -12.14 -3.14 12.09
N PRO A 188 -12.06 -2.41 13.23
CA PRO A 188 -12.75 -1.14 13.39
C PRO A 188 -12.26 -0.07 12.40
N ILE A 189 -10.95 0.00 12.19
CA ILE A 189 -10.34 0.96 11.26
C ILE A 189 -10.76 0.62 9.83
N ILE A 190 -10.71 -0.66 9.46
CA ILE A 190 -11.11 -1.11 8.12
C ILE A 190 -12.57 -0.81 7.83
N LEU A 191 -13.49 -1.10 8.77
CA LEU A 191 -14.91 -0.76 8.61
C LEU A 191 -15.12 0.74 8.44
N SER A 192 -14.44 1.55 9.25
CA SER A 192 -14.51 3.02 9.12
C SER A 192 -14.05 3.49 7.74
N LYS A 193 -12.97 2.93 7.19
CA LYS A 193 -12.46 3.31 5.86
C LYS A 193 -13.34 2.79 4.71
N LEU A 194 -13.87 1.59 4.80
CA LEU A 194 -14.85 1.08 3.83
C LEU A 194 -16.14 1.90 3.84
N LEU A 195 -16.63 2.30 5.02
CA LEU A 195 -17.79 3.17 5.15
C LEU A 195 -17.54 4.56 4.53
N LEU A 196 -16.38 5.15 4.81
CA LEU A 196 -15.98 6.42 4.20
C LEU A 196 -15.95 6.32 2.67
N LEU A 197 -15.33 5.26 2.14
CA LEU A 197 -15.28 5.02 0.70
C LEU A 197 -16.67 4.83 0.09
N HIS A 198 -17.56 4.09 0.76
CA HIS A 198 -18.95 3.91 0.33
C HIS A 198 -19.68 5.25 0.12
N PHE A 199 -19.50 6.20 1.05
CA PHE A 199 -20.12 7.52 0.93
C PHE A 199 -19.48 8.38 -0.16
N LEU A 200 -18.16 8.28 -0.35
CA LEU A 200 -17.43 9.07 -1.35
C LEU A 200 -17.60 8.53 -2.78
N LYS A 201 -17.73 7.21 -2.95
CA LYS A 201 -17.76 6.50 -4.24
C LYS A 201 -18.89 5.47 -4.25
N LYS A 202 -20.13 5.94 -4.41
CA LYS A 202 -21.36 5.12 -4.37
C LYS A 202 -21.40 4.00 -5.41
N ASP A 203 -20.63 4.14 -6.49
CA ASP A 203 -20.47 3.16 -7.58
C ASP A 203 -19.52 2.00 -7.20
N ILE A 204 -18.73 2.17 -6.15
CA ILE A 204 -17.86 1.13 -5.63
C ILE A 204 -18.62 0.35 -4.55
N PRO A 205 -18.70 -0.99 -4.67
CA PRO A 205 -19.42 -1.82 -3.71
C PRO A 205 -18.62 -2.01 -2.40
N ALA A 206 -18.18 -0.91 -1.80
CA ALA A 206 -17.63 -0.91 -0.45
C ALA A 206 -18.76 -1.26 0.53
N LEU A 207 -18.51 -2.21 1.45
CA LEU A 207 -19.52 -2.80 2.35
C LEU A 207 -20.69 -3.47 1.59
N SER A 208 -20.36 -4.30 0.60
CA SER A 208 -21.36 -5.06 -0.14
C SER A 208 -22.09 -6.09 0.74
N TRP A 209 -23.22 -6.60 0.27
CA TRP A 209 -23.88 -7.74 0.91
C TRP A 209 -22.93 -8.95 1.06
N GLU A 210 -22.13 -9.22 0.02
CA GLU A 210 -21.12 -10.27 0.02
C GLU A 210 -20.06 -10.05 1.12
N PHE A 211 -19.67 -8.80 1.39
CA PHE A 211 -18.76 -8.48 2.48
C PHE A 211 -19.29 -9.01 3.83
N PHE A 212 -20.57 -8.79 4.13
CA PHE A 212 -21.19 -9.20 5.39
C PHE A 212 -21.49 -10.70 5.43
N VAL A 213 -22.09 -11.26 4.38
CA VAL A 213 -22.49 -12.68 4.36
C VAL A 213 -21.30 -13.61 4.50
N ASN A 214 -20.20 -13.34 3.79
CA ASN A 214 -19.01 -14.18 3.83
C ASN A 214 -18.35 -14.23 5.22
N ARG A 215 -18.74 -13.31 6.12
CA ARG A 215 -18.15 -13.15 7.46
C ARG A 215 -19.15 -13.40 8.59
N PHE A 216 -20.44 -13.59 8.27
CA PHE A 216 -21.50 -13.69 9.27
C PHE A 216 -21.30 -14.89 10.21
N GLU A 217 -21.08 -16.08 9.66
CA GLU A 217 -20.91 -17.30 10.46
C GLU A 217 -19.69 -17.20 11.39
N THR A 218 -18.54 -16.79 10.83
CA THR A 218 -17.29 -16.62 11.59
C THR A 218 -17.45 -15.60 12.72
N LEU A 219 -18.01 -14.42 12.43
CA LEU A 219 -18.24 -13.37 13.43
C LEU A 219 -19.25 -13.81 14.50
N SER A 220 -20.28 -14.57 14.12
CA SER A 220 -21.27 -15.11 15.06
C SER A 220 -20.62 -16.11 16.03
N LEU A 221 -19.77 -17.00 15.52
CA LEU A 221 -19.04 -17.96 16.34
C LEU A 221 -18.05 -17.27 17.29
N GLU A 222 -17.29 -16.29 16.80
CA GLU A 222 -16.38 -15.49 17.63
C GLU A 222 -17.13 -14.78 18.77
N ALA A 223 -18.30 -14.19 18.48
CA ALA A 223 -19.12 -13.53 19.49
C ALA A 223 -19.62 -14.50 20.57
N GLN A 224 -20.00 -15.72 20.19
CA GLN A 224 -20.40 -16.78 21.13
C GLN A 224 -19.24 -17.19 22.04
N LEU A 225 -18.06 -17.43 21.46
CA LEU A 225 -16.85 -17.77 22.23
C LEU A 225 -16.48 -16.66 23.22
N HIS A 226 -16.57 -15.39 22.82
CA HIS A 226 -16.34 -14.27 23.73
C HIS A 226 -17.34 -14.22 24.90
N LEU A 227 -18.61 -14.51 24.64
CA LEU A 227 -19.63 -14.59 25.69
C LEU A 227 -19.37 -15.74 26.66
N ASP A 228 -18.93 -16.90 26.16
CA ASP A 228 -18.62 -18.05 26.99
C ASP A 228 -17.36 -17.85 27.84
N CYS A 229 -16.28 -17.26 27.29
CA CYS A 229 -15.10 -16.87 28.06
C CYS A 229 -15.43 -15.84 29.17
N ASN A 230 -16.32 -14.88 28.90
CA ASN A 230 -16.75 -13.89 29.90
C ASN A 230 -17.62 -14.48 31.02
N LYS A 231 -18.20 -15.69 30.83
CA LYS A 231 -18.89 -16.41 31.91
C LYS A 231 -17.90 -17.08 32.87
N GLU A 232 -16.71 -17.44 32.43
CA GLU A 232 -15.67 -18.10 33.26
C GLU A 232 -14.87 -17.10 34.12
N PHE A 233 -14.77 -15.82 33.71
CA PHE A 233 -14.09 -14.77 34.47
C PHE A 233 -14.95 -13.50 34.56
N PRO A 234 -15.94 -13.45 35.47
CA PRO A 234 -16.72 -12.24 35.68
C PRO A 234 -15.81 -11.12 36.19
N PHE A 235 -15.82 -9.97 35.52
CA PHE A 235 -15.18 -8.76 36.06
C PHE A 235 -15.81 -8.43 37.43
N PRO A 236 -15.02 -8.09 38.45
CA PRO A 236 -15.58 -7.63 39.71
C PRO A 236 -16.31 -6.30 39.47
N THR A 237 -17.60 -6.30 39.78
CA THR A 237 -18.49 -5.13 39.80
C THR A 237 -18.05 -4.09 40.82
#